data_AF-A0A928J177-F1
#
_entry.id   AF-A0A928J177-F1
#
_cell.length_a   1.000
_cell.length_b   1.000
_cell.length_c   1.000
_cell.angle_alpha   90.00
_cell.angle_beta   90.00
_cell.angle_gamma   90.00
#
_symmetry.space_group_name_H-M   'P 1'
#
loop_
_entity.id
_entity.type
_entity.pdbx_description
1 polymer ?
#
loop_
_entity_poly.entity_id
_entity_poly.type
_entity_poly.pdbx_seq_one_letter_code
_entity_poly.pdbx_strand_id
1 'polypeptide(L)'
;MKENRGNFTSKIGFVLAAAGSAVGLGNIWRFPYLAAKYGGGIFLLVYIVLAVTFGFALMAGEIALGRKTGLSAVGAFKAMNKKFAFVGYLASIIPMIILPYYS
;
A
#
# COMPACT_ATOMS: atom_id res chain seq x y z
N MET A 1 0.27 -13.88 -27.91
CA MET A 1 0.81 -14.74 -26.83
C MET A 1 0.16 -14.32 -25.52
N LYS A 2 -0.50 -15.23 -24.79
CA LYS A 2 -0.87 -14.95 -23.39
C LYS A 2 0.42 -15.07 -22.57
N GLU A 3 1.06 -13.96 -22.24
CA GLU A 3 2.12 -13.98 -21.23
C GLU A 3 1.51 -14.51 -19.92
N ASN A 4 2.01 -15.64 -19.45
CA ASN A 4 1.71 -16.11 -18.10
C ASN A 4 2.32 -15.10 -17.13
N ARG A 5 1.49 -14.29 -16.48
CA ARG A 5 1.93 -13.40 -15.40
C ARG A 5 2.69 -14.22 -14.36
N GLY A 6 3.87 -13.73 -13.97
CA GLY A 6 4.64 -14.30 -12.87
C GLY A 6 3.82 -14.28 -11.58
N ASN A 7 3.55 -15.45 -11.02
CA ASN A 7 2.91 -15.59 -9.72
C ASN A 7 3.99 -15.79 -8.66
N PHE A 8 3.75 -15.29 -7.44
CA PHE A 8 4.60 -15.62 -6.31
C PHE A 8 4.54 -17.13 -6.03
N THR A 9 5.70 -17.78 -6.04
CA THR A 9 5.83 -19.24 -5.79
C THR A 9 5.43 -19.61 -4.35
N SER A 10 5.60 -18.69 -3.39
CA SER A 10 5.28 -18.91 -1.98
C SER A 10 4.45 -17.77 -1.40
N LYS A 11 3.44 -18.13 -0.59
CA LYS A 11 2.63 -17.17 0.19
C LYS A 11 3.50 -16.34 1.13
N ILE A 12 4.54 -16.95 1.71
CA ILE A 12 5.48 -16.27 2.60
C ILE A 12 6.30 -15.25 1.81
N GLY A 13 6.74 -15.60 0.59
CA GLY A 13 7.45 -14.69 -0.30
C GLY A 13 6.62 -13.45 -0.65
N PHE A 14 5.32 -13.62 -0.90
CA PHE A 14 4.41 -12.49 -1.11
C PHE A 14 4.30 -11.58 0.12
N VAL A 15 4.10 -12.16 1.30
CA VAL A 15 3.98 -11.38 2.56
C VAL A 15 5.27 -10.63 2.86
N LEU A 16 6.43 -11.27 2.71
CA LEU A 16 7.73 -10.64 2.93
C LEU A 16 8.00 -9.51 1.94
N ALA A 17 7.68 -9.69 0.65
CA ALA A 17 7.82 -8.64 -0.35
C ALA A 17 6.90 -7.43 -0.05
N ALA A 18 5.65 -7.69 0.34
CA ALA A 18 4.71 -6.64 0.74
C ALA A 18 5.18 -5.92 2.02
N ALA A 19 5.65 -6.66 3.03
CA ALA A 19 6.18 -6.09 4.25
C ALA A 19 7.44 -5.24 4.00
N GLY A 20 8.37 -5.73 3.18
CA GLY A 20 9.58 -5.00 2.79
C GLY A 20 9.27 -3.72 2.01
N SER A 21 8.24 -3.72 1.17
CA SER A 21 7.78 -2.50 0.48
C SER A 21 7.08 -1.51 1.41
N ALA A 22 6.47 -1.97 2.50
CA ALA A 22 5.73 -1.12 3.44
C ALA A 22 6.62 -0.51 4.54
N VAL A 23 7.71 -1.19 4.92
CA VAL A 23 8.66 -0.71 5.93
C VAL A 23 9.73 0.14 5.25
N GLY A 24 9.64 1.46 5.42
CA GLY A 24 10.59 2.42 4.87
C GLY A 24 11.29 3.26 5.95
N LEU A 25 12.11 4.22 5.48
CA LEU A 25 12.84 5.15 6.36
C LEU A 25 11.87 5.75 7.38
N GLY A 26 10.70 6.25 6.96
CA GLY A 26 9.72 6.92 7.86
C GLY A 26 9.37 6.17 9.16
N ASN A 27 9.36 4.83 9.16
CA ASN A 27 9.11 4.05 10.37
C ASN A 27 10.27 4.09 11.38
N ILE A 28 11.49 4.38 10.93
CA ILE A 28 12.71 4.32 11.75
C ILE A 28 12.97 5.65 12.48
N TRP A 29 12.66 6.80 11.88
CA TRP A 29 13.02 8.13 12.43
C TRP A 29 11.78 9.00 12.66
N ARG A 30 10.88 9.09 11.69
CA ARG A 30 9.69 9.96 11.80
C ARG A 30 8.68 9.41 12.81
N PHE A 31 8.45 8.10 12.82
CA PHE A 31 7.53 7.47 13.76
C PHE A 31 7.94 7.67 15.24
N PRO A 32 9.17 7.32 15.68
CA PRO A 32 9.54 7.53 17.08
C PRO A 32 9.56 9.01 17.48
N TYR A 33 9.96 9.90 16.56
CA TYR A 33 9.89 11.34 16.80
C TYR A 33 8.45 11.84 17.03
N LEU A 34 7.51 11.42 16.18
CA LEU A 34 6.09 11.78 16.34
C LEU A 34 5.49 11.16 17.60
N ALA A 35 5.82 9.90 17.89
CA ALA A 35 5.37 9.24 19.10
C ALA A 35 5.85 9.99 20.34
N ALA A 36 7.13 10.35 20.41
CA ALA A 36 7.67 11.13 21.53
C ALA A 36 7.02 12.53 21.63
N LYS A 37 6.81 13.22 20.50
CA LYS A 37 6.23 14.58 20.47
C LYS A 37 4.75 14.62 20.84
N TYR A 38 3.96 13.62 20.44
CA TYR A 38 2.50 13.62 20.59
C TYR A 38 2.01 12.78 21.78
N GLY A 39 2.75 12.78 22.89
CA GLY A 39 2.29 12.17 24.14
C GLY A 39 2.55 10.66 24.26
N GLY A 40 3.50 10.12 23.49
CA GLY A 40 4.07 8.79 23.67
C GLY A 40 3.03 7.67 23.58
N GLY A 41 2.62 7.16 24.74
CA GLY A 41 1.70 6.04 24.86
C GLY A 41 0.30 6.29 24.29
N ILE A 42 -0.25 7.51 24.43
CA ILE A 42 -1.58 7.84 23.89
C ILE A 42 -1.53 7.86 22.35
N PHE A 43 -0.46 8.39 21.78
CA PHE A 43 -0.23 8.35 20.34
C PHE A 43 -0.19 6.91 19.82
N LEU A 44 0.49 6.00 20.53
CA LEU A 44 0.54 4.58 20.15
C LEU A 44 -0.83 3.90 20.20
N LEU A 45 -1.64 4.17 21.22
CA LEU A 45 -3.00 3.61 21.30
C LEU A 45 -3.87 4.06 20.13
N VAL A 46 -3.90 5.37 19.84
CA VAL A 46 -4.67 5.91 18.71
C VAL A 46 -4.12 5.36 17.38
N TYR A 47 -2.80 5.28 17.25
CA TYR A 47 -2.14 4.72 16.07
C TYR A 47 -2.57 3.26 15.81
N ILE A 48 -2.59 2.41 16.84
CA ILE A 48 -3.01 1.01 16.70
C ILE A 48 -4.48 0.92 16.30
N VAL A 49 -5.37 1.72 16.91
CA VAL A 49 -6.79 1.72 16.57
C VAL A 49 -6.99 2.11 15.11
N LEU A 50 -6.32 3.16 14.63
CA LEU A 50 -6.41 3.59 13.23
C LEU A 50 -5.78 2.57 12.27
N ALA A 51 -4.68 1.93 12.66
CA ALA A 51 -4.01 0.91 11.85
C ALA A 51 -4.89 -0.33 11.66
N VAL A 52 -5.52 -0.83 12.73
CA VAL A 52 -6.38 -2.03 12.67
C VAL A 52 -7.72 -1.74 11.99
N THR A 53 -8.22 -0.50 12.02
CA THR A 53 -9.48 -0.14 11.37
C THR A 53 -9.26 0.28 9.92
N PHE A 54 -8.78 1.51 9.71
CA PHE A 54 -8.59 2.08 8.38
C PHE A 54 -7.47 1.39 7.61
N GLY A 55 -6.32 1.16 8.26
CA GLY A 55 -5.17 0.52 7.62
C GLY A 55 -5.50 -0.88 7.10
N PHE A 56 -6.05 -1.72 7.96
CA PHE A 56 -6.44 -3.08 7.59
C PHE A 56 -7.54 -3.11 6.51
N ALA A 57 -8.59 -2.29 6.65
CA ALA A 57 -9.68 -2.25 5.68
C ALA A 57 -9.21 -1.82 4.28
N LEU A 58 -8.36 -0.79 4.20
CA LEU A 58 -7.80 -0.32 2.93
C LEU A 58 -6.88 -1.36 2.30
N MET A 59 -5.97 -1.94 3.08
CA MET A 59 -5.06 -2.98 2.61
C MET A 59 -5.82 -4.22 2.10
N ALA A 60 -6.83 -4.68 2.84
CA ALA A 60 -7.68 -5.79 2.41
C ALA A 60 -8.42 -5.46 1.11
N GLY A 61 -8.93 -4.23 0.98
CA GLY A 61 -9.59 -3.74 -0.22
C GLY A 61 -8.69 -3.74 -1.46
N GLU A 62 -7.48 -3.20 -1.34
CA GLU A 62 -6.49 -3.19 -2.43
C GLU A 62 -6.07 -4.59 -2.87
N ILE A 63 -5.78 -5.47 -1.90
CA ILE A 63 -5.40 -6.86 -2.20
C ILE A 63 -6.57 -7.60 -2.86
N ALA A 64 -7.80 -7.44 -2.37
CA ALA A 64 -8.98 -8.08 -2.95
C ALA A 64 -9.24 -7.58 -4.38
N LEU A 65 -9.14 -6.28 -4.62
CA LEU A 65 -9.32 -5.68 -5.94
C LEU A 65 -8.23 -6.17 -6.92
N GLY A 66 -6.98 -6.20 -6.49
CA GLY A 66 -5.86 -6.70 -7.29
C GLY A 66 -6.02 -8.19 -7.64
N ARG A 67 -6.46 -9.02 -6.69
CA ARG A 67 -6.68 -10.46 -6.91
C ARG A 67 -7.89 -10.74 -7.80
N LYS A 68 -8.96 -9.96 -7.67
CA LYS A 68 -10.18 -10.12 -8.49
C LYS A 68 -9.96 -9.71 -9.93
N THR A 69 -9.22 -8.63 -10.17
CA THR A 69 -9.01 -8.09 -11.53
C THR A 69 -7.79 -8.69 -12.21
N GLY A 70 -6.71 -8.99 -11.47
CA GLY A 70 -5.44 -9.45 -12.04
C GLY A 70 -4.78 -8.43 -12.97
N LEU A 71 -5.17 -7.16 -12.87
CA LEU A 71 -4.70 -6.05 -13.70
C LEU A 71 -3.82 -5.09 -12.89
N SER A 72 -3.07 -4.23 -13.58
CA SER A 72 -2.34 -3.12 -12.95
C SER A 72 -3.31 -2.10 -12.32
N ALA A 73 -2.81 -1.21 -11.45
CA ALA A 73 -3.65 -0.22 -10.74
C ALA A 73 -4.66 0.51 -11.67
N VAL A 74 -4.18 1.07 -12.79
CA VAL A 74 -5.04 1.71 -13.81
C VAL A 74 -6.10 0.76 -14.36
N GLY A 75 -5.71 -0.47 -14.70
CA GLY A 75 -6.61 -1.49 -15.26
C GLY A 75 -7.62 -1.99 -14.24
N ALA A 76 -7.23 -2.15 -12.97
CA ALA A 76 -8.07 -2.63 -11.88
C ALA A 76 -9.19 -1.64 -11.55
N PHE A 77 -8.87 -0.35 -11.43
CA PHE A 77 -9.87 0.70 -11.21
C PHE A 77 -10.78 0.91 -12.42
N LYS A 78 -10.24 0.81 -13.65
CA LYS A 78 -11.04 0.89 -14.88
C LYS A 78 -12.00 -0.30 -15.04
N ALA A 79 -11.59 -1.50 -14.61
CA ALA A 79 -12.42 -2.70 -14.62
C ALA A 79 -13.57 -2.64 -13.58
N MET A 80 -13.36 -1.93 -12.47
CA MET A 80 -14.41 -1.66 -11.49
C MET A 80 -15.44 -0.67 -12.05
N ASN A 81 -15.00 0.49 -12.55
CA ASN A 81 -15.85 1.42 -13.32
C ASN A 81 -14.97 2.43 -14.06
N LYS A 82 -15.27 2.66 -15.35
CA LYS A 82 -14.50 3.54 -16.25
C LYS A 82 -14.28 4.95 -15.70
N LYS A 83 -15.19 5.48 -14.86
CA LYS A 83 -15.03 6.80 -14.20
C LYS A 83 -13.90 6.82 -13.16
N PHE A 84 -13.60 5.70 -12.52
CA PHE A 84 -12.52 5.59 -11.53
C PHE A 84 -11.15 5.29 -12.15
N ALA A 85 -11.05 5.17 -13.48
CA ALA A 85 -9.77 4.97 -14.16
C ALA A 85 -8.76 6.08 -13.82
N PHE A 86 -9.23 7.32 -13.59
CA PHE A 86 -8.41 8.44 -13.14
C PHE A 86 -7.67 8.15 -11.82
N VAL A 87 -8.33 7.49 -10.86
CA VAL A 87 -7.73 7.12 -9.57
C VAL A 87 -6.54 6.17 -9.78
N GLY A 88 -6.66 5.23 -10.72
CA GLY A 88 -5.57 4.32 -11.04
C GLY A 88 -4.37 5.01 -11.71
N TYR A 89 -4.62 6.04 -12.54
CA TYR A 89 -3.54 6.87 -13.09
C TYR A 89 -2.85 7.66 -11.98
N LEU A 90 -3.63 8.27 -11.08
CA LEU A 90 -3.10 9.01 -9.95
C LEU A 90 -2.24 8.11 -9.05
N ALA A 91 -2.72 6.91 -8.73
CA ALA A 91 -1.99 5.91 -7.94
C ALA A 91 -0.66 5.46 -8.59
N SER A 92 -0.52 5.59 -9.91
CA SER A 92 0.72 5.24 -10.63
C SER A 92 1.67 6.43 -10.79
N ILE A 93 1.15 7.64 -10.94
CA ILE A 93 1.94 8.88 -11.10
C ILE A 93 2.54 9.35 -9.77
N ILE A 94 1.79 9.25 -8.67
CA ILE A 94 2.26 9.72 -7.35
C ILE A 94 3.60 9.07 -6.95
N PRO A 95 3.76 7.72 -6.98
CA PRO A 95 5.02 7.09 -6.65
C PRO A 95 6.16 7.51 -7.59
N MET A 96 5.86 7.75 -8.88
CA MET A 96 6.86 8.18 -9.85
C MET A 96 7.44 9.57 -9.53
N ILE A 97 6.64 10.45 -8.92
CA ILE A 97 7.09 11.78 -8.47
C ILE A 97 7.83 11.69 -7.13
N ILE A 98 7.41 10.79 -6.24
CA ILE A 98 8.00 10.62 -4.90
C ILE A 98 9.36 9.89 -4.97
N LEU A 99 9.53 8.95 -5.90
CA LEU A 99 10.74 8.14 -6.01
C LEU A 99 12.04 8.96 -6.12
N PRO A 100 12.14 10.00 -6.99
CA PRO A 100 13.32 10.86 -7.06
C PRO A 100 13.66 11.60 -5.77
N TYR A 101 12.67 11.85 -4.89
CA TYR A 101 12.91 12.50 -3.60
C TYR A 101 13.48 11.51 -2.55
N TYR A 102 13.18 10.22 -2.72
CA TYR A 102 13.65 9.14 -1.83
C TYR A 102 14.88 8.38 -2.36
N SER A 103 15.34 8.69 -3.57
CA SER A 103 16.53 8.09 -4.21
C SER A 103 17.74 9.00 -4.07
#